data_AF-W3ARL9-F1
#
_entry.id   AF-W3ARL9-F1
#
_cell.length_a   1.000
_cell.length_b   1.000
_cell.length_c   1.000
_cell.angle_alpha   90.00
_cell.angle_beta   90.00
_cell.angle_gamma   90.00
#
_symmetry.space_group_name_H-M   'P 1'
#
loop_
_entity.id
_entity.type
_entity.pdbx_description
1 polymer ?
#
loop_
_entity_poly.entity_id
_entity_poly.type
_entity_poly.pdbx_seq_one_letter_code
_entity_poly.pdbx_strand_id
1 'polypeptide(L)'
;MADKKLMKAHQDLSDFGNRILTEARTELYLAMRFMGRALDSLGYTLDLSTQRMGTDARTIHYNPTFVFHLFVESPQKLDRLYLHIILHCIFRHMFTSDQYEDKELWDLAADIQVESVLDSMDYDIINRPAYPFREQWYEKLKAECKVLTAERIYNYFKLNNIDMDTRLRLHEEFYRCDHQFWKRLEDEEGPDKGDDSSPEGDMRPPSDNSPENKDNSDTSESDESDGSSGGSDGRSDDSKDDRDASGRSQGDDGKESSGDAPGESGDPGENRQKDGGRRSPLHNISPEELDENWKDTAERLKTELETFSKDASDETGSLGWVLAAQYRKETDFREFLRKLTVVREETRVDPDSFDYGYYNYGMEFYGNMPLIEENEFCEDRRISDLVIAIDTSASTKQDQVQKFLNETAALLRNRTTFFKQIRVHIIECDDRVQRDVTLQKPEEIEEYAENFQMRGGYGTDFRPVFEFVEELRKKRELPEMKGMLYFTDGYGQYPEKQTDYDTAFVFDPMGDINDKDVPDWAMKLYLKE
;
A
#
# COMPACT_ATOMS: atom_id res chain seq x y z
N MET A 1 -39.81 27.65 -21.20
CA MET A 1 -39.78 28.48 -19.96
C MET A 1 -39.58 27.63 -18.71
N ALA A 2 -40.11 26.41 -18.65
CA ALA A 2 -39.89 25.47 -17.54
C ALA A 2 -38.40 25.06 -17.39
N ASP A 3 -37.72 24.69 -18.49
CA ASP A 3 -36.30 24.27 -18.44
C ASP A 3 -35.37 25.37 -17.94
N LYS A 4 -35.61 26.63 -18.34
CA LYS A 4 -34.85 27.78 -17.84
C LYS A 4 -35.06 28.03 -16.34
N LYS A 5 -36.25 27.73 -15.81
CA LYS A 5 -36.54 27.83 -14.37
C LYS A 5 -35.89 26.67 -13.61
N LEU A 6 -35.92 25.47 -14.17
CA LEU A 6 -35.29 24.28 -13.59
C LEU A 6 -33.76 24.42 -13.54
N MET A 7 -33.14 24.83 -14.66
CA MET A 7 -31.71 25.13 -14.72
C MET A 7 -31.30 26.22 -13.72
N LYS A 8 -32.11 27.28 -13.59
CA LYS A 8 -31.86 28.33 -12.61
C LYS A 8 -31.96 27.81 -11.18
N ALA A 9 -33.00 27.05 -10.86
CA ALA A 9 -33.15 26.46 -9.52
C ALA A 9 -31.97 25.53 -9.18
N HIS A 10 -31.55 24.68 -10.12
CA HIS A 10 -30.39 23.81 -9.95
C HIS A 10 -29.10 24.60 -9.68
N GLN A 11 -28.87 25.69 -10.45
CA GLN A 11 -27.73 26.58 -10.25
C GLN A 11 -27.78 27.23 -8.86
N ASP A 12 -28.95 27.78 -8.48
CA ASP A 12 -29.14 28.44 -7.19
C ASP A 12 -28.89 27.48 -6.01
N LEU A 13 -29.33 26.22 -6.13
CA LEU A 13 -29.09 25.15 -5.15
C LEU A 13 -27.60 24.76 -5.06
N SER A 14 -26.93 24.63 -6.20
CA SER A 14 -25.50 24.32 -6.25
C SER A 14 -24.65 25.45 -5.69
N ASP A 15 -24.94 26.70 -6.06
CA ASP A 15 -24.22 27.88 -5.56
C ASP A 15 -24.39 28.01 -4.05
N PHE A 16 -25.59 27.73 -3.53
CA PHE A 16 -25.85 27.77 -2.09
C PHE A 16 -25.13 26.66 -1.33
N GLY A 17 -25.20 25.41 -1.81
CA GLY A 17 -24.48 24.28 -1.20
C GLY A 17 -22.96 24.49 -1.21
N ASN A 18 -22.41 24.95 -2.33
CA ASN A 18 -20.98 25.24 -2.47
C ASN A 18 -20.52 26.34 -1.50
N ARG A 19 -21.36 27.35 -1.23
CA ARG A 19 -21.05 28.39 -0.24
C ARG A 19 -20.96 27.83 1.17
N ILE A 20 -21.90 26.97 1.57
CA ILE A 20 -21.88 26.32 2.89
C ILE A 20 -20.61 25.47 3.05
N LEU A 21 -20.27 24.65 2.06
CA LEU A 21 -19.06 23.82 2.09
C LEU A 21 -17.77 24.64 2.07
N THR A 22 -17.76 25.77 1.34
CA THR A 22 -16.61 26.68 1.34
C THR A 22 -16.41 27.33 2.69
N GLU A 23 -17.49 27.67 3.41
CA GLU A 23 -17.41 28.19 4.78
C GLU A 23 -16.80 27.15 5.71
N ALA A 24 -17.35 25.93 5.73
CA ALA A 24 -16.82 24.81 6.52
C ALA A 24 -15.33 24.54 6.25
N ARG A 25 -14.93 24.50 4.96
CA ARG A 25 -13.53 24.37 4.57
C ARG A 25 -12.66 25.50 5.13
N THR A 26 -13.17 26.74 5.11
CA THR A 26 -12.44 27.91 5.61
C THR A 26 -12.27 27.86 7.12
N GLU A 27 -13.30 27.47 7.86
CA GLU A 27 -13.24 27.28 9.31
C GLU A 27 -12.22 26.19 9.70
N LEU A 28 -12.29 25.03 9.02
CA LEU A 28 -11.31 23.95 9.19
C LEU A 28 -9.88 24.40 8.86
N TYR A 29 -9.69 25.17 7.78
CA TYR A 29 -8.37 25.68 7.39
C TYR A 29 -7.78 26.63 8.44
N LEU A 30 -8.62 27.47 9.06
CA LEU A 30 -8.20 28.41 10.10
C LEU A 30 -7.81 27.68 11.39
N ALA A 31 -8.55 26.63 11.76
CA ALA A 31 -8.26 25.84 12.95
C ALA A 31 -7.08 24.87 12.75
N MET A 32 -7.00 24.22 11.59
CA MET A 32 -6.06 23.12 11.30
C MET A 32 -5.21 23.46 10.07
N ARG A 33 -4.36 24.49 10.19
CA ARG A 33 -3.56 25.01 9.06
C ARG A 33 -2.70 23.95 8.37
N PHE A 34 -2.20 22.96 9.11
CA PHE A 34 -1.40 21.83 8.58
C PHE A 34 -2.21 20.93 7.62
N MET A 35 -3.55 20.96 7.66
CA MET A 35 -4.41 20.23 6.73
C MET A 35 -4.71 21.01 5.44
N GLY A 36 -4.19 22.22 5.28
CA GLY A 36 -4.58 23.13 4.21
C GLY A 36 -4.50 22.52 2.81
N ARG A 37 -3.44 21.76 2.52
CA ARG A 37 -3.31 21.07 1.23
C ARG A 37 -4.42 20.05 1.00
N ALA A 38 -4.72 19.22 2.01
CA ALA A 38 -5.75 18.18 1.89
C ALA A 38 -7.15 18.81 1.73
N LEU A 39 -7.44 19.88 2.48
CA LEU A 39 -8.72 20.60 2.43
C LEU A 39 -8.99 21.25 1.05
N ASP A 40 -7.95 21.64 0.33
CA ASP A 40 -8.03 22.24 -1.01
C ASP A 40 -8.04 21.22 -2.16
N SER A 41 -7.82 19.93 -1.86
CA SER A 41 -7.72 18.88 -2.89
C SER A 41 -9.06 18.49 -3.55
N LEU A 42 -10.20 18.71 -2.87
CA LEU A 42 -11.51 18.28 -3.34
C LEU A 42 -12.35 19.43 -3.90
N GLY A 43 -12.97 19.19 -5.06
CA GLY A 43 -14.05 20.04 -5.59
C GLY A 43 -15.43 19.68 -5.00
N TYR A 44 -16.47 20.41 -5.39
CA TYR A 44 -17.85 20.15 -4.96
C TYR A 44 -18.76 19.82 -6.16
N THR A 45 -19.54 18.75 -6.03
CA THR A 45 -20.51 18.32 -7.04
C THR A 45 -21.86 18.14 -6.36
N LEU A 46 -22.88 18.89 -6.81
CA LEU A 46 -24.25 18.63 -6.40
C LEU A 46 -24.68 17.31 -7.02
N ASP A 47 -25.08 16.35 -6.18
CA ASP A 47 -25.57 15.06 -6.62
C ASP A 47 -26.87 14.70 -5.88
N LEU A 48 -27.92 14.45 -6.66
CA LEU A 48 -29.25 14.07 -6.16
C LEU A 48 -29.43 12.53 -6.10
N SER A 49 -28.45 11.76 -6.60
CA SER A 49 -28.44 10.29 -6.49
C SER A 49 -28.23 9.85 -5.04
N THR A 50 -27.41 10.61 -4.29
CA THR A 50 -27.21 10.43 -2.85
C THR A 50 -28.25 11.21 -2.04
N GLN A 51 -28.58 10.69 -0.86
CA GLN A 51 -29.36 11.41 0.17
C GLN A 51 -28.46 12.08 1.20
N ARG A 52 -27.13 11.95 1.07
CA ARG A 52 -26.13 12.38 2.05
C ARG A 52 -24.98 13.12 1.38
N MET A 53 -23.78 12.98 1.94
CA MET A 53 -22.51 13.49 1.43
C MET A 53 -21.51 12.34 1.36
N GLY A 54 -20.74 12.26 0.28
CA GLY A 54 -19.71 11.24 0.06
C GLY A 54 -18.62 11.75 -0.89
N THR A 55 -17.65 10.91 -1.23
CA THR A 55 -16.55 11.30 -2.12
C THR A 55 -16.06 10.15 -3.00
N ASP A 56 -15.61 10.51 -4.20
CA ASP A 56 -14.87 9.68 -5.15
C ASP A 56 -13.36 10.02 -5.15
N ALA A 57 -12.86 10.65 -4.08
CA ALA A 57 -11.51 11.22 -3.95
C ALA A 57 -11.16 12.36 -4.92
N ARG A 58 -12.07 12.79 -5.80
CA ARG A 58 -11.91 13.96 -6.69
C ARG A 58 -12.80 15.11 -6.27
N THR A 59 -14.04 14.81 -5.94
CA THR A 59 -15.05 15.77 -5.49
C THR A 59 -15.83 15.24 -4.30
N ILE A 60 -16.39 16.15 -3.53
CA ILE A 60 -17.41 15.85 -2.54
C ILE A 60 -18.76 15.90 -3.28
N HIS A 61 -19.40 14.74 -3.37
CA HIS A 61 -20.75 14.59 -3.87
C HIS A 61 -21.72 14.85 -2.72
N TYR A 62 -22.65 15.79 -2.88
CA TYR A 62 -23.53 16.17 -1.79
C TYR A 62 -24.97 16.40 -2.23
N ASN A 63 -25.89 15.99 -1.36
CA ASN A 63 -27.28 16.40 -1.44
C ASN A 63 -27.46 17.77 -0.76
N PRO A 64 -27.97 18.79 -1.47
CA PRO A 64 -28.06 20.15 -0.93
C PRO A 64 -29.03 20.25 0.26
N THR A 65 -30.08 19.43 0.30
CA THR A 65 -31.03 19.39 1.41
C THR A 65 -30.37 18.86 2.67
N PHE A 66 -29.57 17.79 2.54
CA PHE A 66 -28.82 17.22 3.65
C PHE A 66 -27.80 18.21 4.22
N VAL A 67 -26.97 18.82 3.37
CA VAL A 67 -25.96 19.81 3.79
C VAL A 67 -26.61 20.99 4.51
N PHE A 68 -27.72 21.51 3.98
CA PHE A 68 -28.45 22.60 4.61
C PHE A 68 -28.99 22.20 5.99
N HIS A 69 -29.63 21.04 6.12
CA HIS A 69 -30.16 20.58 7.40
C HIS A 69 -29.04 20.37 8.42
N LEU A 70 -27.92 19.77 8.02
CA LEU A 70 -26.78 19.54 8.90
C LEU A 70 -26.17 20.86 9.39
N PHE A 71 -25.96 21.81 8.49
CA PHE A 71 -25.42 23.13 8.83
C PHE A 71 -26.33 23.92 9.78
N VAL A 72 -27.65 23.89 9.55
CA VAL A 72 -28.63 24.56 10.42
C VAL A 72 -28.74 23.89 11.78
N GLU A 73 -28.62 22.56 11.83
CA GLU A 73 -28.63 21.80 13.08
C GLU A 73 -27.38 22.13 13.93
N SER A 74 -26.20 22.07 13.31
CA SER A 74 -24.92 22.41 13.94
C SER A 74 -23.82 22.48 12.86
N PRO A 75 -23.17 23.65 12.67
CA PRO A 75 -22.02 23.78 11.78
C PRO A 75 -20.90 22.78 12.11
N GLN A 76 -20.66 22.53 13.40
CA GLN A 76 -19.64 21.58 13.86
C GLN A 76 -19.86 20.15 13.32
N LYS A 77 -21.13 19.73 13.17
CA LYS A 77 -21.43 18.41 12.58
C LYS A 77 -21.04 18.35 11.10
N LEU A 78 -21.21 19.45 10.38
CA LEU A 78 -20.78 19.56 8.98
C LEU A 78 -19.25 19.59 8.89
N ASP A 79 -18.58 20.38 9.72
CA ASP A 79 -17.11 20.47 9.73
C ASP A 79 -16.48 19.11 10.03
N ARG A 80 -17.01 18.40 11.02
CA ARG A 80 -16.57 17.04 11.34
C ARG A 80 -16.80 16.08 10.19
N LEU A 81 -17.97 16.11 9.53
CA LEU A 81 -18.25 15.25 8.38
C LEU A 81 -17.34 15.59 7.18
N TYR A 82 -17.06 16.86 6.95
CA TYR A 82 -16.11 17.29 5.92
C TYR A 82 -14.73 16.72 6.21
N LEU A 83 -14.26 16.84 7.44
CA LEU A 83 -12.96 16.32 7.85
C LEU A 83 -12.90 14.78 7.78
N HIS A 84 -13.99 14.11 8.15
CA HIS A 84 -14.15 12.67 8.02
C HIS A 84 -13.94 12.22 6.56
N ILE A 85 -14.58 12.87 5.59
CA ILE A 85 -14.42 12.60 4.16
C ILE A 85 -12.97 12.82 3.70
N ILE A 86 -12.33 13.89 4.17
CA ILE A 86 -10.92 14.18 3.86
C ILE A 86 -10.00 13.09 4.43
N LEU A 87 -10.28 12.58 5.63
CA LEU A 87 -9.51 11.49 6.23
C LEU A 87 -9.67 10.17 5.47
N HIS A 88 -10.83 9.85 4.89
CA HIS A 88 -10.93 8.70 3.97
C HIS A 88 -9.99 8.83 2.78
N CYS A 89 -9.82 10.04 2.24
CA CYS A 89 -8.91 10.30 1.13
C CYS A 89 -7.44 10.20 1.57
N ILE A 90 -7.10 10.78 2.73
CA ILE A 90 -5.75 10.71 3.32
C ILE A 90 -5.37 9.27 3.66
N PHE A 91 -6.30 8.46 4.14
CA PHE A 91 -6.08 7.03 4.40
C PHE A 91 -6.37 6.14 3.19
N ARG A 92 -6.65 6.73 2.01
CA ARG A 92 -6.83 6.01 0.74
C ARG A 92 -7.83 4.85 0.79
N HIS A 93 -8.84 4.91 1.66
CA HIS A 93 -9.80 3.80 1.90
C HIS A 93 -10.58 3.40 0.64
N MET A 94 -10.81 4.35 -0.29
CA MET A 94 -11.52 4.11 -1.55
C MET A 94 -10.67 3.44 -2.64
N PHE A 95 -9.34 3.39 -2.47
CA PHE A 95 -8.42 2.78 -3.43
C PHE A 95 -8.05 1.35 -3.07
N THR A 96 -8.35 0.92 -1.84
CA THR A 96 -8.11 -0.45 -1.35
C THR A 96 -9.40 -1.22 -1.11
N SER A 97 -10.57 -0.59 -1.27
CA SER A 97 -11.88 -1.21 -1.02
C SER A 97 -12.18 -2.43 -1.91
N ASP A 98 -11.52 -2.53 -3.07
CA ASP A 98 -11.58 -3.68 -3.96
C ASP A 98 -10.78 -4.89 -3.46
N GLN A 99 -9.94 -4.76 -2.43
CA GLN A 99 -9.16 -5.89 -1.92
C GLN A 99 -9.97 -6.75 -0.94
N TYR A 100 -11.14 -6.29 -0.50
CA TYR A 100 -11.91 -6.89 0.59
C TYR A 100 -13.22 -7.52 0.09
N GLU A 101 -13.45 -8.77 0.50
CA GLU A 101 -14.66 -9.54 0.16
C GLU A 101 -15.94 -8.91 0.75
N ASP A 102 -15.92 -8.53 2.03
CA ASP A 102 -17.06 -7.91 2.72
C ASP A 102 -16.95 -6.39 2.70
N LYS A 103 -17.56 -5.79 1.67
CA LYS A 103 -17.55 -4.34 1.43
C LYS A 103 -18.20 -3.55 2.57
N GLU A 104 -19.30 -4.03 3.14
CA GLU A 104 -19.99 -3.34 4.24
C GLU A 104 -19.13 -3.34 5.52
N LEU A 105 -18.38 -4.42 5.75
CA LEU A 105 -17.47 -4.51 6.87
C LEU A 105 -16.24 -3.62 6.69
N TRP A 106 -15.72 -3.49 5.47
CA TRP A 106 -14.64 -2.55 5.15
C TRP A 106 -15.07 -1.10 5.37
N ASP A 107 -16.23 -0.72 4.84
CA ASP A 107 -16.84 0.61 5.01
C ASP A 107 -16.96 0.95 6.51
N LEU A 108 -17.43 0.00 7.33
CA LEU A 108 -17.54 0.16 8.78
C LEU A 108 -16.16 0.31 9.47
N ALA A 109 -15.18 -0.50 9.06
CA ALA A 109 -13.84 -0.44 9.63
C ALA A 109 -13.13 0.90 9.31
N ALA A 110 -13.30 1.38 8.08
CA ALA A 110 -12.83 2.68 7.62
C ALA A 110 -13.45 3.83 8.44
N ASP A 111 -14.76 3.82 8.64
CA ASP A 111 -15.47 4.80 9.47
C ASP A 111 -14.97 4.80 10.92
N ILE A 112 -14.76 3.62 11.51
CA ILE A 112 -14.25 3.49 12.89
C ILE A 112 -12.83 4.06 13.00
N GLN A 113 -11.93 3.76 12.04
CA GLN A 113 -10.59 4.36 12.01
C GLN A 113 -10.71 5.89 12.00
N VAL A 114 -11.46 6.45 11.04
CA VAL A 114 -11.58 7.90 10.86
C VAL A 114 -12.18 8.57 12.10
N GLU A 115 -13.28 8.04 12.64
CA GLU A 115 -13.91 8.58 13.85
C GLU A 115 -13.00 8.47 15.07
N SER A 116 -12.20 7.40 15.19
CA SER A 116 -11.24 7.27 16.29
C SER A 116 -10.13 8.30 16.26
N VAL A 117 -9.71 8.70 15.06
CA VAL A 117 -8.74 9.77 14.84
C VAL A 117 -9.37 11.12 15.15
N LEU A 118 -10.59 11.38 14.67
CA LEU A 118 -11.32 12.62 14.95
C LEU A 118 -11.63 12.80 16.44
N ASP A 119 -12.00 11.74 17.16
CA ASP A 119 -12.28 11.80 18.60
C ASP A 119 -11.02 11.98 19.45
N SER A 120 -9.84 11.73 18.88
CA SER A 120 -8.57 11.98 19.56
C SER A 120 -8.03 13.39 19.38
N MET A 121 -8.59 14.15 18.44
CA MET A 121 -8.20 15.53 18.13
C MET A 121 -8.90 16.51 19.08
N ASP A 122 -8.14 17.39 19.73
CA ASP A 122 -8.67 18.38 20.68
C ASP A 122 -8.98 19.71 20.00
N TYR A 123 -9.97 19.72 19.10
CA TYR A 123 -10.43 20.92 18.41
C TYR A 123 -11.94 21.13 18.60
N ASP A 124 -12.31 22.30 19.15
CA ASP A 124 -13.70 22.66 19.45
C ASP A 124 -14.64 22.58 18.24
N ILE A 125 -14.14 22.89 17.04
CA ILE A 125 -14.93 22.91 15.80
C ILE A 125 -15.40 21.52 15.34
N ILE A 126 -14.75 20.45 15.77
CA ILE A 126 -15.10 19.06 15.43
C ILE A 126 -15.49 18.22 16.65
N ASN A 127 -15.48 18.84 17.84
CA ASN A 127 -15.72 18.16 19.10
C ASN A 127 -17.16 17.65 19.19
N ARG A 128 -17.30 16.38 19.57
CA ARG A 128 -18.57 15.72 19.79
C ARG A 128 -18.53 15.02 21.15
N PRO A 129 -19.58 15.13 21.99
CA PRO A 129 -19.67 14.33 23.20
C PRO A 129 -19.61 12.83 22.85
N ALA A 130 -18.60 12.12 23.35
CA ALA A 130 -18.49 10.68 23.20
C ALA A 130 -19.53 9.97 24.09
N TYR A 131 -20.24 9.01 23.51
CA TYR A 131 -21.17 8.16 24.26
C TYR A 131 -20.46 6.89 24.74
N PRO A 132 -20.85 6.30 25.90
CA PRO A 132 -20.14 5.17 26.51
C PRO A 132 -19.93 3.96 25.59
N PHE A 133 -20.85 3.72 24.65
CA PHE A 133 -20.73 2.63 23.68
C PHE A 133 -19.49 2.78 22.79
N ARG A 134 -19.23 4.01 22.32
CA ARG A 134 -18.11 4.32 21.44
C ARG A 134 -16.77 4.14 22.16
N GLU A 135 -16.66 4.67 23.38
CA GLU A 135 -15.46 4.53 24.21
C GLU A 135 -15.14 3.06 24.51
N GLN A 136 -16.15 2.27 24.88
CA GLN A 136 -15.99 0.82 25.12
C GLN A 136 -15.44 0.09 23.89
N TRP A 137 -15.91 0.43 22.70
CA TRP A 137 -15.41 -0.16 21.46
C TRP A 137 -14.00 0.29 21.14
N TYR A 138 -13.65 1.56 21.37
CA TYR A 138 -12.27 2.02 21.24
C TYR A 138 -11.33 1.30 22.20
N GLU A 139 -11.71 1.10 23.46
CA GLU A 139 -10.91 0.34 24.42
C GLU A 139 -10.72 -1.11 23.96
N LYS A 140 -11.80 -1.77 23.53
CA LYS A 140 -11.76 -3.15 23.04
C LYS A 140 -10.87 -3.30 21.80
N LEU A 141 -11.04 -2.42 20.82
CA LEU A 141 -10.25 -2.46 19.59
C LEU A 141 -8.79 -2.07 19.85
N LYS A 142 -8.50 -1.11 20.73
CA LYS A 142 -7.11 -0.76 21.11
C LYS A 142 -6.43 -1.89 21.89
N ALA A 143 -7.16 -2.64 22.71
CA ALA A 143 -6.59 -3.79 23.42
C ALA A 143 -6.10 -4.88 22.46
N GLU A 144 -6.83 -5.09 21.36
CA GLU A 144 -6.56 -6.17 20.41
C GLU A 144 -5.69 -5.72 19.24
N CYS A 145 -6.04 -4.58 18.63
CA CYS A 145 -5.37 -4.03 17.46
C CYS A 145 -4.24 -3.07 17.81
N LYS A 146 -4.18 -2.46 19.01
CA LYS A 146 -3.25 -1.39 19.40
C LYS A 146 -3.34 -0.13 18.53
N VAL A 147 -3.02 -0.25 17.24
CA VAL A 147 -3.28 0.74 16.18
C VAL A 147 -4.61 0.47 15.49
N LEU A 148 -5.46 1.50 15.46
CA LEU A 148 -6.78 1.46 14.85
C LEU A 148 -6.69 1.79 13.35
N THR A 149 -6.06 0.91 12.56
CA THR A 149 -6.16 0.96 11.10
C THR A 149 -7.37 0.15 10.62
N ALA A 150 -7.95 0.52 9.48
CA ALA A 150 -9.14 -0.07 8.89
C ALA A 150 -8.89 -1.55 8.58
N GLU A 151 -7.69 -1.87 8.10
CA GLU A 151 -7.23 -3.24 7.84
C GLU A 151 -7.26 -4.10 9.11
N ARG A 152 -6.70 -3.58 10.22
CA ARG A 152 -6.67 -4.30 11.50
C ARG A 152 -8.07 -4.46 12.09
N ILE A 153 -8.89 -3.42 12.00
CA ILE A 153 -10.28 -3.46 12.47
C ILE A 153 -11.10 -4.45 11.64
N TYR A 154 -10.96 -4.44 10.31
CA TYR A 154 -11.61 -5.37 9.41
C TYR A 154 -11.24 -6.82 9.73
N ASN A 155 -9.94 -7.11 9.86
CA ASN A 155 -9.44 -8.43 10.22
C ASN A 155 -9.93 -8.87 11.60
N TYR A 156 -9.95 -7.97 12.58
CA TYR A 156 -10.52 -8.24 13.90
C TYR A 156 -11.99 -8.67 13.82
N PHE A 157 -12.81 -7.97 13.02
CA PHE A 157 -14.21 -8.34 12.86
C PHE A 157 -14.41 -9.64 12.08
N LYS A 158 -13.59 -9.89 11.05
CA LYS A 158 -13.62 -11.12 10.27
C LYS A 158 -13.26 -12.34 11.13
N LEU A 159 -12.21 -12.24 11.95
CA LEU A 159 -11.75 -13.31 12.83
C LEU A 159 -12.72 -13.61 13.98
N ASN A 160 -13.31 -12.57 14.58
CA ASN A 160 -14.23 -12.74 15.70
C ASN A 160 -15.67 -13.01 15.30
N ASN A 161 -15.98 -12.94 13.99
CA ASN A 161 -17.31 -13.17 13.42
C ASN A 161 -18.41 -12.43 14.20
N ILE A 162 -18.37 -11.10 14.15
CA ILE A 162 -19.29 -10.25 14.90
C ILE A 162 -20.75 -10.56 14.55
N ASP A 163 -21.61 -10.59 15.57
CA ASP A 163 -23.03 -10.82 15.37
C ASP A 163 -23.70 -9.64 14.65
N MET A 164 -24.79 -9.93 13.95
CA MET A 164 -25.51 -8.93 13.15
C MET A 164 -26.07 -7.77 13.98
N ASP A 165 -26.47 -8.00 15.24
CA ASP A 165 -26.98 -6.92 16.11
C ASP A 165 -25.86 -5.94 16.47
N THR A 166 -24.71 -6.47 16.90
CA THR A 166 -23.50 -5.68 17.13
C THR A 166 -23.10 -4.90 15.88
N ARG A 167 -23.10 -5.54 14.71
CA ARG A 167 -22.75 -4.90 13.44
C ARG A 167 -23.69 -3.72 13.11
N LEU A 168 -25.00 -3.90 13.29
CA LEU A 168 -25.98 -2.83 13.10
C LEU A 168 -25.77 -1.66 14.07
N ARG A 169 -25.52 -1.94 15.35
CA ARG A 169 -25.28 -0.90 16.36
C ARG A 169 -23.98 -0.13 16.09
N LEU A 170 -22.93 -0.82 15.65
CA LEU A 170 -21.69 -0.18 15.20
C LEU A 170 -21.95 0.69 13.98
N HIS A 171 -22.70 0.19 13.00
CA HIS A 171 -23.06 0.96 11.82
C HIS A 171 -23.85 2.22 12.19
N GLU A 172 -24.87 2.14 13.04
CA GLU A 172 -25.60 3.34 13.52
C GLU A 172 -24.68 4.37 14.21
N GLU A 173 -23.70 3.90 15.00
CA GLU A 173 -22.80 4.78 15.73
C GLU A 173 -21.68 5.39 14.86
N PHE A 174 -21.17 4.67 13.86
CA PHE A 174 -19.97 5.09 13.11
C PHE A 174 -20.24 5.53 11.67
N TYR A 175 -21.36 5.12 11.06
CA TYR A 175 -21.71 5.51 9.70
C TYR A 175 -21.96 7.02 9.58
N ARG A 176 -21.14 7.73 8.79
CA ARG A 176 -21.22 9.19 8.64
C ARG A 176 -21.31 9.64 7.19
N CYS A 177 -20.54 9.05 6.28
CA CYS A 177 -20.55 9.43 4.87
C CYS A 177 -21.09 8.33 3.95
N ASP A 178 -21.33 8.68 2.69
CA ASP A 178 -21.84 7.75 1.69
C ASP A 178 -20.69 7.12 0.88
N HIS A 179 -20.55 5.80 0.98
CA HIS A 179 -19.50 4.99 0.35
C HIS A 179 -19.88 4.42 -1.02
N GLN A 180 -21.05 4.81 -1.57
CA GLN A 180 -21.48 4.32 -2.89
C GLN A 180 -20.54 4.72 -4.03
N PHE A 181 -19.69 5.74 -3.83
CA PHE A 181 -18.77 6.27 -4.83
C PHE A 181 -17.41 5.57 -4.86
N TRP A 182 -17.17 4.61 -3.96
CA TRP A 182 -15.90 3.89 -3.89
C TRP A 182 -15.86 2.78 -4.93
N LYS A 183 -14.67 2.53 -5.48
CA LYS A 183 -14.46 1.44 -6.43
C LYS A 183 -14.68 0.09 -5.75
N ARG A 184 -15.39 -0.81 -6.43
CA ARG A 184 -15.70 -2.14 -5.93
C ARG A 184 -15.24 -3.20 -6.94
N LEU A 185 -14.95 -4.40 -6.45
CA LEU A 185 -14.53 -5.59 -7.24
C LEU A 185 -15.39 -5.93 -8.47
N GLU A 186 -16.59 -5.35 -8.59
CA GLU A 186 -17.55 -5.65 -9.65
C GLU A 186 -17.64 -4.54 -10.73
N ASP A 187 -16.86 -3.46 -10.60
CA ASP A 187 -16.94 -2.30 -11.50
C ASP A 187 -16.12 -2.47 -12.81
N GLU A 188 -15.55 -3.65 -13.08
CA GLU A 188 -15.02 -4.00 -14.39
C GLU A 188 -16.08 -4.71 -15.25
N GLU A 189 -16.42 -4.07 -16.38
CA GLU A 189 -17.32 -4.46 -17.47
C GLU A 189 -18.80 -3.99 -17.42
N GLY A 190 -19.00 -2.76 -17.91
CA GLY A 190 -20.19 -2.42 -18.70
C GLY A 190 -19.76 -1.72 -19.99
N PRO A 191 -20.04 -2.25 -21.19
CA PRO A 191 -19.62 -1.62 -22.43
C PRO A 191 -20.39 -0.31 -22.63
N ASP A 192 -19.63 0.73 -22.98
CA ASP A 192 -20.11 1.99 -23.52
C ASP A 192 -21.21 1.75 -24.57
N LYS A 193 -22.44 2.12 -24.23
CA LYS A 193 -23.52 2.30 -25.20
C LYS A 193 -24.10 3.68 -25.02
N GLY A 194 -23.48 4.64 -25.72
CA GLY A 194 -24.28 5.66 -26.38
C GLY A 194 -25.27 4.99 -27.31
N ASP A 195 -26.56 5.14 -27.05
CA ASP A 195 -27.50 5.40 -28.15
C ASP A 195 -28.74 6.13 -27.67
N ASP A 196 -29.13 7.07 -28.51
CA ASP A 196 -30.28 7.95 -28.46
C ASP A 196 -31.52 7.16 -28.91
N SER A 197 -32.56 7.04 -28.08
CA SER A 197 -33.93 6.89 -28.57
C SER A 197 -34.98 7.05 -27.47
N SER A 198 -35.93 7.93 -27.75
CA SER A 198 -37.14 8.18 -26.96
C SER A 198 -38.13 7.01 -27.04
N PRO A 199 -39.01 6.82 -26.03
CA PRO A 199 -39.98 5.74 -26.02
C PRO A 199 -41.32 6.16 -26.67
N GLU A 200 -41.80 5.38 -27.63
CA GLU A 200 -43.22 5.33 -28.00
C GLU A 200 -43.76 3.90 -27.85
N GLY A 201 -45.04 3.82 -27.49
CA GLY A 201 -45.74 2.63 -26.96
C GLY A 201 -46.00 1.49 -27.95
N ASP A 202 -46.41 0.32 -27.46
CA ASP A 202 -47.85 0.00 -27.34
C ASP A 202 -48.08 -1.37 -26.64
N MET A 203 -49.32 -1.58 -26.21
CA MET A 203 -49.82 -2.69 -25.38
C MET A 203 -49.91 -4.07 -26.10
N ARG A 204 -49.41 -5.15 -25.44
CA ARG A 204 -50.02 -6.48 -25.08
C ARG A 204 -50.99 -7.21 -26.08
N PRO A 205 -51.22 -8.56 -26.05
CA PRO A 205 -50.88 -9.58 -25.03
C PRO A 205 -50.53 -10.99 -25.65
N PRO A 206 -50.77 -12.19 -25.03
CA PRO A 206 -49.78 -13.28 -24.99
C PRO A 206 -50.18 -14.53 -25.80
N SER A 207 -49.26 -15.47 -26.00
CA SER A 207 -49.65 -16.84 -26.35
C SER A 207 -48.68 -17.89 -25.80
N ASP A 208 -49.32 -18.78 -25.06
CA ASP A 208 -48.88 -19.99 -24.38
C ASP A 208 -48.38 -21.08 -25.35
N ASN A 209 -47.36 -21.84 -24.92
CA ASN A 209 -47.22 -23.30 -25.07
C ASN A 209 -45.75 -23.75 -24.92
N SER A 210 -45.47 -24.40 -23.79
CA SER A 210 -44.48 -25.48 -23.65
C SER A 210 -44.89 -26.70 -24.52
N PRO A 211 -44.18 -27.85 -24.57
CA PRO A 211 -42.98 -28.27 -23.85
C PRO A 211 -41.98 -29.10 -24.71
N GLU A 212 -41.05 -29.78 -24.03
CA GLU A 212 -40.39 -31.04 -24.43
C GLU A 212 -39.25 -30.96 -25.47
N ASN A 213 -38.17 -31.72 -25.42
CA ASN A 213 -37.56 -32.67 -24.47
C ASN A 213 -36.26 -33.14 -25.16
N LYS A 214 -35.34 -33.74 -24.38
CA LYS A 214 -34.29 -34.67 -24.83
C LYS A 214 -33.12 -34.07 -25.62
N ASP A 215 -31.92 -34.62 -25.57
CA ASP A 215 -31.23 -35.66 -24.80
C ASP A 215 -29.78 -35.55 -25.27
N ASN A 216 -28.82 -35.90 -24.41
CA ASN A 216 -27.61 -36.70 -24.68
C ASN A 216 -26.73 -36.33 -25.90
N SER A 217 -25.41 -36.34 -25.84
CA SER A 217 -24.44 -37.00 -24.97
C SER A 217 -23.09 -36.78 -25.65
N ASP A 218 -22.00 -36.89 -24.89
CA ASP A 218 -20.72 -37.55 -25.24
C ASP A 218 -19.96 -37.05 -26.49
N THR A 219 -18.63 -36.96 -26.58
CA THR A 219 -17.41 -37.21 -25.78
C THR A 219 -16.27 -36.98 -26.81
N SER A 220 -15.05 -36.65 -26.34
CA SER A 220 -13.74 -36.93 -27.00
C SER A 220 -13.48 -36.29 -28.38
N GLU A 221 -12.29 -35.92 -28.83
CA GLU A 221 -10.90 -36.00 -28.34
C GLU A 221 -10.07 -35.11 -29.31
N SER A 222 -8.88 -34.72 -28.85
CA SER A 222 -7.66 -34.31 -29.58
C SER A 222 -7.66 -34.08 -31.11
N ASP A 223 -6.96 -33.03 -31.55
CA ASP A 223 -5.82 -33.21 -32.44
C ASP A 223 -4.86 -32.00 -32.44
N GLU A 224 -3.57 -32.32 -32.37
CA GLU A 224 -2.43 -31.43 -32.61
C GLU A 224 -2.20 -31.21 -34.12
N SER A 225 -1.60 -30.08 -34.49
CA SER A 225 -0.52 -30.01 -35.51
C SER A 225 0.00 -28.57 -35.66
N ASP A 226 1.17 -28.34 -35.07
CA ASP A 226 2.45 -28.06 -35.74
C ASP A 226 2.54 -27.16 -36.99
N GLY A 227 3.61 -26.34 -37.02
CA GLY A 227 4.38 -26.15 -38.26
C GLY A 227 4.51 -24.76 -38.91
N SER A 228 5.33 -23.89 -38.31
CA SER A 228 6.52 -23.25 -38.90
C SER A 228 6.46 -22.32 -40.14
N SER A 229 7.09 -21.13 -40.02
CA SER A 229 8.40 -20.78 -40.65
C SER A 229 8.53 -19.38 -41.30
N GLY A 230 9.70 -18.74 -41.02
CA GLY A 230 10.47 -17.84 -41.90
C GLY A 230 10.20 -16.33 -41.75
N GLY A 231 11.15 -15.42 -41.51
CA GLY A 231 12.63 -15.44 -41.60
C GLY A 231 13.16 -14.53 -42.73
N SER A 232 13.86 -13.44 -42.39
CA SER A 232 14.97 -12.75 -43.12
C SER A 232 15.22 -11.35 -42.48
N ASP A 233 16.38 -11.10 -41.84
CA ASP A 233 17.69 -10.65 -42.38
C ASP A 233 17.64 -9.26 -43.06
N GLY A 234 18.50 -8.25 -42.81
CA GLY A 234 19.69 -8.09 -41.96
C GLY A 234 20.50 -6.83 -42.38
N ARG A 235 21.57 -6.54 -41.62
CA ARG A 235 22.88 -5.90 -41.98
C ARG A 235 23.24 -4.44 -41.56
N SER A 236 24.35 -4.39 -40.78
CA SER A 236 25.55 -3.49 -40.78
C SER A 236 25.36 -1.98 -40.52
N ASP A 237 26.20 -1.25 -39.76
CA ASP A 237 27.69 -1.15 -39.83
C ASP A 237 28.30 -0.42 -38.60
N ASP A 238 29.62 -0.55 -38.43
CA ASP A 238 30.53 0.00 -37.40
C ASP A 238 30.73 1.53 -37.42
N SER A 239 31.06 2.14 -36.26
CA SER A 239 32.29 2.96 -36.05
C SER A 239 32.29 3.80 -34.75
N LYS A 240 33.49 3.84 -34.16
CA LYS A 240 33.94 4.56 -32.94
C LYS A 240 33.91 6.08 -33.06
N ASP A 241 33.79 6.78 -31.92
CA ASP A 241 34.70 7.89 -31.60
C ASP A 241 34.69 8.23 -30.09
N ASP A 242 35.90 8.27 -29.52
CA ASP A 242 36.24 8.82 -28.21
C ASP A 242 36.11 10.35 -28.19
N ARG A 243 35.78 10.93 -27.02
CA ARG A 243 36.50 12.09 -26.46
C ARG A 243 36.01 12.51 -25.07
N ASP A 244 36.96 12.46 -24.13
CA ASP A 244 37.05 13.26 -22.92
C ASP A 244 36.85 14.78 -23.18
N ALA A 245 36.24 15.48 -22.21
CA ALA A 245 36.84 16.69 -21.63
C ALA A 245 36.03 17.20 -20.41
N SER A 246 36.75 17.32 -19.31
CA SER A 246 36.40 17.96 -18.06
C SER A 246 36.56 19.49 -18.12
N GLY A 247 35.82 20.20 -17.25
CA GLY A 247 36.42 21.28 -16.45
C GLY A 247 35.88 22.72 -16.59
N ARG A 248 35.67 23.31 -15.39
CA ARG A 248 35.60 24.75 -14.99
C ARG A 248 34.23 25.42 -15.13
N SER A 249 33.57 25.92 -14.08
CA SER A 249 33.95 26.73 -12.89
C SER A 249 34.40 28.16 -13.21
N GLN A 250 33.50 29.11 -12.96
CA GLN A 250 33.61 30.54 -12.62
C GLN A 250 32.14 31.05 -12.54
N GLY A 251 31.64 31.76 -11.53
CA GLY A 251 32.24 32.69 -10.58
C GLY A 251 31.78 34.11 -10.94
N ASP A 252 31.14 34.81 -9.99
CA ASP A 252 30.66 36.22 -10.00
C ASP A 252 29.44 36.57 -10.89
N ASP A 253 28.52 37.48 -10.52
CA ASP A 253 28.59 38.58 -9.54
C ASP A 253 27.17 39.04 -9.16
N GLY A 254 27.03 39.62 -7.97
CA GLY A 254 25.77 40.14 -7.44
C GLY A 254 25.38 41.54 -7.95
N LYS A 255 24.08 41.89 -7.85
CA LYS A 255 23.64 43.27 -7.53
C LYS A 255 22.17 43.35 -7.13
N GLU A 256 21.96 44.17 -6.10
CA GLU A 256 20.75 44.41 -5.34
C GLU A 256 19.74 45.35 -6.04
N SER A 257 18.47 45.18 -5.63
CA SER A 257 17.50 46.21 -5.21
C SER A 257 17.26 47.47 -6.06
N SER A 258 16.00 47.67 -6.47
CA SER A 258 15.26 48.90 -6.15
C SER A 258 13.77 48.72 -6.44
N GLY A 259 12.92 48.99 -5.44
CA GLY A 259 11.49 49.18 -5.62
C GLY A 259 11.17 50.58 -6.12
N ASP A 260 10.04 50.72 -6.82
CA ASP A 260 9.21 51.92 -6.77
C ASP A 260 7.82 51.63 -7.38
N ALA A 261 6.79 51.99 -6.62
CA ALA A 261 5.42 52.31 -7.05
C ALA A 261 5.12 53.69 -6.43
N PRO A 262 4.12 54.50 -6.85
CA PRO A 262 2.94 54.16 -7.65
C PRO A 262 2.54 55.24 -8.69
N GLY A 263 1.44 55.02 -9.42
CA GLY A 263 0.78 56.04 -10.23
C GLY A 263 -0.61 55.63 -10.70
N GLU A 264 -1.65 56.14 -10.03
CA GLU A 264 -3.06 56.04 -10.41
C GLU A 264 -3.41 56.85 -11.67
N SER A 265 -4.30 56.33 -12.52
CA SER A 265 -5.58 56.95 -12.93
C SER A 265 -6.05 56.45 -14.31
N GLY A 266 -7.31 55.99 -14.38
CA GLY A 266 -8.01 55.68 -15.64
C GLY A 266 -9.17 54.68 -15.48
N ASP A 267 -10.39 55.20 -15.33
CA ASP A 267 -11.71 54.50 -15.24
C ASP A 267 -12.04 53.68 -16.52
N PRO A 268 -12.92 52.65 -16.46
CA PRO A 268 -12.87 51.46 -17.31
C PRO A 268 -13.73 51.57 -18.58
N GLY A 269 -13.12 51.22 -19.71
CA GLY A 269 -13.82 50.93 -20.96
C GLY A 269 -14.30 49.48 -20.98
N GLU A 270 -15.60 49.30 -21.22
CA GLU A 270 -16.28 48.04 -21.48
C GLU A 270 -15.48 47.12 -22.43
N ASN A 271 -15.18 45.91 -21.97
CA ASN A 271 -14.98 44.80 -22.88
C ASN A 271 -15.70 43.56 -22.34
N ARG A 272 -16.89 43.32 -22.88
CA ARG A 272 -17.63 42.05 -22.74
C ARG A 272 -16.83 40.95 -23.42
N GLN A 273 -16.00 40.25 -22.66
CA GLN A 273 -15.58 38.89 -23.02
C GLN A 273 -16.45 37.89 -22.27
N LYS A 274 -17.11 37.05 -23.08
CA LYS A 274 -17.91 35.90 -22.65
C LYS A 274 -17.02 34.98 -21.83
N ASP A 275 -17.30 34.89 -20.53
CA ASP A 275 -16.74 33.87 -19.67
C ASP A 275 -17.46 32.55 -19.98
N GLY A 276 -16.91 31.80 -20.93
CA GLY A 276 -17.25 30.40 -21.12
C GLY A 276 -16.67 29.62 -19.95
N GLY A 277 -17.54 28.94 -19.20
CA GLY A 277 -17.21 28.27 -17.95
C GLY A 277 -15.86 27.57 -17.96
N ARG A 278 -14.93 28.05 -17.13
CA ARG A 278 -13.76 27.30 -16.71
C ARG A 278 -14.22 26.03 -16.03
N ARG A 279 -14.23 24.91 -16.76
CA ARG A 279 -14.26 23.57 -16.18
C ARG A 279 -13.01 23.41 -15.31
N SER A 280 -13.19 22.98 -14.08
CA SER A 280 -12.11 22.73 -13.12
C SER A 280 -11.06 21.78 -13.73
N PRO A 281 -9.74 21.99 -13.51
CA PRO A 281 -8.67 21.19 -14.14
C PRO A 281 -8.67 19.68 -13.80
N LEU A 282 -9.55 19.24 -12.91
CA LEU A 282 -9.56 17.91 -12.33
C LEU A 282 -10.34 16.87 -13.14
N HIS A 283 -10.91 17.16 -14.33
CA HIS A 283 -11.75 16.16 -15.03
C HIS A 283 -10.97 15.10 -15.84
N ASN A 284 -9.64 15.20 -15.92
CA ASN A 284 -8.80 14.35 -16.79
C ASN A 284 -7.70 13.54 -16.06
N ILE A 285 -7.72 13.45 -14.73
CA ILE A 285 -6.69 12.73 -13.96
C ILE A 285 -7.08 11.27 -13.86
N SER A 286 -6.18 10.34 -14.17
CA SER A 286 -6.47 8.90 -14.03
C SER A 286 -6.70 8.51 -12.57
N PRO A 287 -7.41 7.41 -12.27
CA PRO A 287 -7.56 6.96 -10.89
C PRO A 287 -6.22 6.66 -10.19
N GLU A 288 -5.23 6.16 -10.93
CA GLU A 288 -3.87 5.88 -10.41
C GLU A 288 -3.11 7.17 -10.07
N GLU A 289 -3.21 8.19 -10.93
CA GLU A 289 -2.62 9.51 -10.64
C GLU A 289 -3.31 10.18 -9.45
N LEU A 290 -4.62 9.99 -9.29
CA LEU A 290 -5.37 10.50 -8.15
C LEU A 290 -4.93 9.84 -6.84
N ASP A 291 -4.71 8.52 -6.88
CA ASP A 291 -4.21 7.72 -5.76
C ASP A 291 -2.80 8.17 -5.32
N GLU A 292 -1.88 8.32 -6.27
CA GLU A 292 -0.52 8.81 -5.99
C GLU A 292 -0.52 10.26 -5.48
N ASN A 293 -1.44 11.12 -5.95
CA ASN A 293 -1.58 12.49 -5.42
C ASN A 293 -2.03 12.51 -3.95
N TRP A 294 -2.96 11.63 -3.56
CA TRP A 294 -3.40 11.51 -2.18
C TRP A 294 -2.31 10.92 -1.29
N LYS A 295 -1.54 9.95 -1.80
CA LYS A 295 -0.34 9.42 -1.14
C LYS A 295 0.73 10.49 -0.91
N ASP A 296 1.10 11.32 -1.90
CA ASP A 296 2.02 12.45 -1.71
C ASP A 296 1.48 13.45 -0.67
N THR A 297 0.16 13.69 -0.69
CA THR A 297 -0.48 14.58 0.29
C THR A 297 -0.40 14.02 1.71
N ALA A 298 -0.61 12.71 1.88
CA ALA A 298 -0.51 12.04 3.17
C ALA A 298 0.94 11.94 3.70
N GLU A 299 1.91 11.64 2.84
CA GLU A 299 3.33 11.59 3.21
C GLU A 299 3.86 12.97 3.67
N ARG A 300 3.44 14.04 2.98
CA ARG A 300 3.75 15.43 3.39
C ARG A 300 3.09 15.77 4.71
N LEU A 301 1.81 15.43 4.87
CA LEU A 301 1.07 15.65 6.12
C LEU A 301 1.78 14.97 7.30
N LYS A 302 2.21 13.71 7.12
CA LYS A 302 3.02 12.99 8.11
C LYS A 302 4.32 13.75 8.45
N THR A 303 5.05 14.20 7.43
CA THR A 303 6.31 14.94 7.62
C THR A 303 6.10 16.27 8.36
N GLU A 304 5.03 17.00 8.03
CA GLU A 304 4.66 18.24 8.73
C GLU A 304 4.37 17.93 10.21
N LEU A 305 3.54 16.92 10.51
CA LEU A 305 3.23 16.52 11.88
C LEU A 305 4.47 16.11 12.68
N GLU A 306 5.41 15.39 12.07
CA GLU A 306 6.69 15.02 12.70
C GLU A 306 7.60 16.24 12.95
N THR A 307 7.59 17.21 12.04
CA THR A 307 8.42 18.42 12.14
C THR A 307 7.91 19.38 13.23
N PHE A 308 6.59 19.48 13.40
CA PHE A 308 5.95 20.34 14.41
C PHE A 308 5.74 19.64 15.78
N SER A 309 6.31 18.44 15.95
CA SER A 309 6.06 17.46 17.03
C SER A 309 6.28 17.89 18.48
N LYS A 310 6.72 19.12 18.79
CA LYS A 310 6.89 19.56 20.19
C LYS A 310 5.75 20.40 20.75
N ASP A 311 5.03 21.14 19.92
CA ASP A 311 3.97 22.05 20.38
C ASP A 311 2.56 21.61 19.90
N ALA A 312 2.46 20.72 18.90
CA ALA A 312 1.20 20.32 18.27
C ALA A 312 0.78 18.85 18.52
N SER A 313 1.53 18.08 19.33
CA SER A 313 1.23 16.66 19.57
C SER A 313 -0.09 16.44 20.31
N ASP A 314 -0.44 17.37 21.20
CA ASP A 314 -1.59 17.23 22.08
C ASP A 314 -2.89 17.53 21.34
N GLU A 315 -2.90 18.52 20.45
CA GLU A 315 -4.09 18.92 19.68
C GLU A 315 -4.38 17.98 18.50
N THR A 316 -3.35 17.53 17.79
CA THR A 316 -3.51 16.65 16.61
C THR A 316 -3.84 15.21 17.01
N GLY A 317 -3.64 14.87 18.29
CA GLY A 317 -3.99 13.59 18.87
C GLY A 317 -3.39 12.42 18.12
N SER A 318 -4.27 11.54 17.67
CA SER A 318 -3.93 10.25 17.15
C SER A 318 -3.73 10.23 15.60
N LEU A 319 -3.64 11.39 14.94
CA LEU A 319 -3.43 11.39 13.48
C LEU A 319 -2.02 10.93 13.07
N GLY A 320 -0.99 11.46 13.72
CA GLY A 320 0.41 11.25 13.31
C GLY A 320 0.87 9.79 13.39
N TRP A 321 0.50 9.08 14.47
CA TRP A 321 0.87 7.68 14.64
C TRP A 321 0.07 6.74 13.70
N VAL A 322 -1.22 7.01 13.42
CA VAL A 322 -1.99 6.22 12.42
C VAL A 322 -1.40 6.40 11.03
N LEU A 323 -1.08 7.62 10.62
CA LEU A 323 -0.39 7.88 9.35
C LEU A 323 0.97 7.21 9.29
N ALA A 324 1.73 7.25 10.38
CA ALA A 324 3.02 6.57 10.45
C ALA A 324 2.86 5.05 10.28
N ALA A 325 1.85 4.45 10.92
CA ALA A 325 1.57 3.02 10.80
C ALA A 325 1.14 2.61 9.39
N GLN A 326 0.24 3.38 8.77
CA GLN A 326 -0.31 3.05 7.45
C GLN A 326 0.67 3.31 6.29
N TYR A 327 1.46 4.38 6.35
CA TYR A 327 2.45 4.73 5.33
C TYR A 327 3.87 4.27 5.70
N ARG A 328 4.00 3.21 6.49
CA ARG A 328 5.29 2.56 6.72
C ARG A 328 5.79 2.00 5.39
N LYS A 329 7.01 2.36 4.98
CA LYS A 329 7.63 1.80 3.78
C LYS A 329 7.94 0.33 4.04
N GLU A 330 7.06 -0.53 3.57
CA GLU A 330 7.29 -1.97 3.55
C GLU A 330 8.36 -2.29 2.52
N THR A 331 9.59 -2.53 2.98
CA THR A 331 10.58 -3.13 2.10
C THR A 331 10.22 -4.60 1.95
N ASP A 332 9.99 -5.04 0.71
CA ASP A 332 9.52 -6.40 0.43
C ASP A 332 10.59 -7.42 0.87
N PHE A 333 10.19 -8.36 1.73
CA PHE A 333 11.02 -9.45 2.21
C PHE A 333 11.66 -10.24 1.04
N ARG A 334 10.94 -10.39 -0.07
CA ARG A 334 11.42 -11.02 -1.31
C ARG A 334 12.56 -10.24 -1.96
N GLU A 335 12.50 -8.92 -1.89
CA GLU A 335 13.52 -8.05 -2.48
C GLU A 335 14.83 -8.15 -1.69
N PHE A 336 14.75 -8.21 -0.36
CA PHE A 336 15.90 -8.43 0.50
C PHE A 336 16.58 -9.77 0.22
N LEU A 337 15.81 -10.86 0.20
CA LEU A 337 16.34 -12.20 -0.15
C LEU A 337 16.92 -12.24 -1.58
N ARG A 338 16.36 -11.46 -2.52
CA ARG A 338 16.92 -11.31 -3.87
C ARG A 338 18.31 -10.66 -3.86
N LYS A 339 18.51 -9.61 -3.06
CA LYS A 339 19.82 -8.94 -2.92
C LYS A 339 20.89 -9.88 -2.34
N LEU A 340 20.48 -10.85 -1.54
CA LEU A 340 21.36 -11.85 -0.94
C LEU A 340 21.70 -13.05 -1.85
N THR A 341 21.13 -13.15 -3.05
CA THR A 341 21.44 -14.24 -3.99
C THR A 341 22.62 -13.86 -4.88
N VAL A 342 23.73 -14.60 -4.82
CA VAL A 342 24.93 -14.33 -5.63
C VAL A 342 25.05 -15.38 -6.74
N VAL A 343 25.31 -14.94 -7.97
CA VAL A 343 25.65 -15.81 -9.11
C VAL A 343 27.14 -16.13 -9.06
N ARG A 344 27.55 -17.40 -9.19
CA ARG A 344 28.95 -17.79 -9.30
C ARG A 344 29.17 -18.81 -10.41
N GLU A 345 30.32 -18.70 -11.06
CA GLU A 345 30.85 -19.73 -11.95
C GLU A 345 31.70 -20.71 -11.12
N GLU A 346 31.32 -21.99 -11.10
CA GLU A 346 32.19 -23.07 -10.61
C GLU A 346 32.80 -23.79 -11.81
N THR A 347 34.11 -24.09 -11.76
CA THR A 347 34.75 -25.04 -12.69
C THR A 347 34.27 -26.44 -12.40
N ARG A 348 33.11 -26.77 -12.95
CA ARG A 348 32.47 -28.07 -12.90
C ARG A 348 31.74 -28.28 -14.21
N VAL A 349 31.83 -29.50 -14.72
CA VAL A 349 31.18 -29.89 -15.95
C VAL A 349 29.65 -29.86 -15.78
N ASP A 350 28.98 -29.07 -16.61
CA ASP A 350 27.52 -28.99 -16.67
C ASP A 350 27.00 -29.95 -17.76
N PRO A 351 26.39 -31.09 -17.41
CA PRO A 351 25.90 -32.05 -18.39
C PRO A 351 24.67 -31.56 -19.17
N ASP A 352 24.01 -30.49 -18.72
CA ASP A 352 22.83 -29.92 -19.35
C ASP A 352 23.17 -28.75 -20.31
N SER A 353 24.47 -28.40 -20.41
CA SER A 353 24.99 -27.26 -21.19
C SER A 353 26.22 -27.67 -22.01
N PHE A 354 26.32 -27.23 -23.26
CA PHE A 354 27.43 -27.56 -24.16
C PHE A 354 27.86 -26.36 -25.00
N ASP A 355 29.08 -26.40 -25.51
CA ASP A 355 29.62 -25.32 -26.34
C ASP A 355 28.96 -25.29 -27.74
N TYR A 356 28.17 -24.25 -28.00
CA TYR A 356 27.50 -24.04 -29.28
C TYR A 356 28.46 -23.79 -30.45
N GLY A 357 29.67 -23.27 -30.19
CA GLY A 357 30.70 -23.03 -31.19
C GLY A 357 31.23 -24.33 -31.79
N TYR A 358 31.55 -25.31 -30.95
CA TYR A 358 31.97 -26.64 -31.40
C TYR A 358 30.82 -27.40 -32.06
N TYR A 359 29.61 -27.28 -31.54
CA TYR A 359 28.43 -27.86 -32.16
C TYR A 359 28.22 -27.34 -33.59
N ASN A 360 28.21 -26.02 -33.77
CA ASN A 360 28.06 -25.39 -35.08
C ASN A 360 29.20 -25.76 -36.02
N TYR A 361 30.44 -25.78 -35.53
CA TYR A 361 31.59 -26.22 -36.31
C TYR A 361 31.45 -27.67 -36.79
N GLY A 362 31.01 -28.59 -35.92
CA GLY A 362 30.76 -29.99 -36.29
C GLY A 362 29.72 -30.12 -37.40
N MET A 363 28.62 -29.36 -37.28
CA MET A 363 27.54 -29.34 -38.26
C MET A 363 27.96 -28.70 -39.59
N GLU A 364 28.72 -27.61 -39.58
CA GLU A 364 29.14 -26.91 -40.80
C GLU A 364 30.22 -27.69 -41.57
N PHE A 365 31.18 -28.31 -40.86
CA PHE A 365 32.31 -28.99 -41.49
C PHE A 365 32.01 -30.45 -41.85
N TYR A 366 31.28 -31.18 -41.00
CA TYR A 366 31.02 -32.61 -41.19
C TYR A 366 29.56 -32.93 -41.54
N GLY A 367 28.65 -31.96 -41.43
CA GLY A 367 27.25 -32.08 -41.82
C GLY A 367 26.39 -32.92 -40.88
N ASN A 368 26.76 -34.19 -40.68
CA ASN A 368 25.97 -35.16 -39.90
C ASN A 368 26.60 -35.53 -38.56
N MET A 369 27.66 -34.84 -38.15
CA MET A 369 28.42 -35.16 -36.95
C MET A 369 28.55 -33.92 -36.06
N PRO A 370 27.60 -33.70 -35.13
CA PRO A 370 27.75 -32.64 -34.13
C PRO A 370 28.92 -32.98 -33.20
N LEU A 371 29.79 -32.00 -32.97
CA LEU A 371 30.81 -32.09 -31.94
C LEU A 371 30.24 -31.46 -30.67
N ILE A 372 30.12 -32.25 -29.62
CA ILE A 372 29.56 -31.82 -28.33
C ILE A 372 30.69 -31.88 -27.32
N GLU A 373 31.08 -30.70 -26.82
CA GLU A 373 31.99 -30.54 -25.70
C GLU A 373 31.19 -30.00 -24.52
N GLU A 374 31.30 -30.67 -23.37
CA GLU A 374 30.63 -30.27 -22.14
C GLU A 374 31.34 -29.02 -21.59
N ASN A 375 30.58 -28.02 -21.14
CA ASN A 375 31.19 -26.80 -20.60
C ASN A 375 31.96 -27.12 -19.32
N GLU A 376 33.23 -26.70 -19.22
CA GLU A 376 34.09 -26.93 -18.04
C GLU A 376 33.70 -26.08 -16.82
N PHE A 377 32.71 -25.21 -16.98
CA PHE A 377 32.18 -24.33 -15.95
C PHE A 377 30.65 -24.37 -15.96
N CYS A 378 30.07 -24.24 -14.77
CA CYS A 378 28.63 -24.12 -14.56
C CYS A 378 28.37 -22.80 -13.81
N GLU A 379 27.44 -21.99 -14.30
CA GLU A 379 26.92 -20.84 -13.56
C GLU A 379 25.88 -21.33 -12.53
N ASP A 380 26.31 -21.52 -11.29
CA ASP A 380 25.44 -21.92 -10.18
C ASP A 380 25.07 -20.70 -9.32
N ARG A 381 23.77 -20.48 -9.10
CA ARG A 381 23.29 -19.41 -8.21
C ARG A 381 23.16 -19.98 -6.81
N ARG A 382 24.13 -19.69 -5.94
CA ARG A 382 24.04 -20.08 -4.53
C ARG A 382 23.63 -18.91 -3.65
N ILE A 383 22.72 -19.17 -2.72
CA ILE A 383 22.48 -18.28 -1.59
C ILE A 383 23.63 -18.51 -0.61
N SER A 384 24.36 -17.44 -0.28
CA SER A 384 25.32 -17.39 0.83
C SER A 384 24.69 -17.83 2.15
N ASP A 385 25.50 -18.28 3.12
CA ASP A 385 25.01 -18.65 4.45
C ASP A 385 24.08 -17.54 5.01
N LEU A 386 22.87 -17.93 5.42
CA LEU A 386 21.85 -17.03 5.96
C LEU A 386 21.66 -17.30 7.44
N VAL A 387 21.68 -16.24 8.25
CA VAL A 387 21.33 -16.33 9.67
C VAL A 387 19.92 -15.76 9.87
N ILE A 388 19.06 -16.52 10.52
CA ILE A 388 17.72 -16.11 10.93
C ILE A 388 17.68 -16.13 12.46
N ALA A 389 17.73 -14.96 13.07
CA ALA A 389 17.54 -14.78 14.49
C ALA A 389 16.04 -14.58 14.79
N ILE A 390 15.54 -15.27 15.82
CA ILE A 390 14.16 -15.24 16.25
C ILE A 390 14.13 -14.81 17.71
N ASP A 391 13.48 -13.67 17.94
CA ASP A 391 13.18 -13.18 19.28
C ASP A 391 12.14 -14.05 19.97
N THR A 392 12.54 -14.76 21.03
CA THR A 392 11.67 -15.59 21.88
C THR A 392 11.34 -14.92 23.22
N SER A 393 11.46 -13.59 23.29
CA SER A 393 11.05 -12.80 24.46
C SER A 393 9.54 -12.87 24.72
N ALA A 394 9.14 -12.45 25.91
CA ALA A 394 7.75 -12.57 26.39
C ALA A 394 6.72 -11.78 25.57
N SER A 395 7.14 -10.85 24.73
CA SER A 395 6.27 -9.99 23.92
C SER A 395 5.98 -10.57 22.53
N THR A 396 6.76 -11.54 22.04
CA THR A 396 6.56 -12.18 20.74
C THR A 396 5.57 -13.34 20.86
N LYS A 397 4.59 -13.45 19.96
CA LYS A 397 3.64 -14.58 19.93
C LYS A 397 4.13 -15.71 19.03
N GLN A 398 3.87 -16.96 19.44
CA GLN A 398 4.27 -18.15 18.69
C GLN A 398 3.71 -18.19 17.26
N ASP A 399 2.45 -17.78 17.08
CA ASP A 399 1.78 -17.78 15.77
C ASP A 399 2.49 -16.86 14.75
N GLN A 400 3.05 -15.74 15.22
CA GLN A 400 3.75 -14.77 14.37
C GLN A 400 5.08 -15.34 13.85
N VAL A 401 5.83 -16.00 14.75
CA VAL A 401 7.08 -16.69 14.39
C VAL A 401 6.81 -17.81 13.39
N GLN A 402 5.73 -18.57 13.60
CA GLN A 402 5.36 -19.65 12.68
C GLN A 402 4.99 -19.11 11.29
N LYS A 403 4.22 -18.01 11.22
CA LYS A 403 3.92 -17.33 9.95
C LYS A 403 5.22 -16.90 9.23
N PHE A 404 6.14 -16.26 9.96
CA PHE A 404 7.43 -15.83 9.43
C PHE A 404 8.26 -16.98 8.86
N LEU A 405 8.37 -18.09 9.60
CA LEU A 405 9.13 -19.26 9.16
C LEU A 405 8.49 -19.91 7.92
N ASN A 406 7.16 -20.02 7.89
CA ASN A 406 6.44 -20.56 6.74
C ASN A 406 6.62 -19.69 5.48
N GLU A 407 6.54 -18.37 5.62
CA GLU A 407 6.78 -17.46 4.50
C GLU A 407 8.23 -17.57 4.01
N THR A 408 9.20 -17.63 4.92
CA THR A 408 10.61 -17.82 4.58
C THR A 408 10.84 -19.14 3.85
N ALA A 409 10.24 -20.24 4.33
CA ALA A 409 10.32 -21.54 3.68
C ALA A 409 9.71 -21.50 2.27
N ALA A 410 8.52 -20.91 2.12
CA ALA A 410 7.84 -20.77 0.83
C ALA A 410 8.67 -19.96 -0.18
N LEU A 411 9.35 -18.90 0.27
CA LEU A 411 10.23 -18.09 -0.58
C LEU A 411 11.49 -18.82 -1.00
N LEU A 412 12.07 -19.62 -0.10
CA LEU A 412 13.23 -20.45 -0.43
C LEU A 412 12.85 -21.61 -1.38
N ARG A 413 11.61 -22.09 -1.31
CA ARG A 413 11.08 -23.19 -2.14
C ARG A 413 10.66 -22.75 -3.54
N ASN A 414 9.97 -21.61 -3.67
CA ASN A 414 9.41 -21.13 -4.95
C ASN A 414 10.48 -20.79 -6.02
N ARG A 415 11.75 -20.73 -5.65
CA ARG A 415 12.85 -20.55 -6.60
C ARG A 415 13.43 -21.91 -6.98
N THR A 416 12.79 -22.50 -7.97
CA THR A 416 13.03 -23.81 -8.59
C THR A 416 14.50 -24.13 -8.88
N THR A 417 14.85 -25.40 -8.58
CA THR A 417 15.89 -26.28 -9.19
C THR A 417 17.38 -25.91 -9.16
N PHE A 418 17.78 -24.66 -8.86
CA PHE A 418 19.19 -24.26 -8.90
C PHE A 418 19.91 -24.21 -7.54
N PHE A 419 19.19 -24.29 -6.40
CA PHE A 419 19.82 -24.19 -5.08
C PHE A 419 20.20 -25.56 -4.52
N LYS A 420 21.33 -26.13 -4.96
CA LYS A 420 21.77 -27.46 -4.49
C LYS A 420 22.26 -27.50 -3.03
N GLN A 421 22.50 -26.35 -2.38
CA GLN A 421 22.83 -26.30 -0.95
C GLN A 421 22.66 -24.89 -0.38
N ILE A 422 21.70 -24.68 0.51
CA ILE A 422 21.54 -23.45 1.30
C ILE A 422 21.82 -23.83 2.75
N ARG A 423 22.68 -23.10 3.46
CA ARG A 423 22.86 -23.27 4.90
C ARG A 423 22.17 -22.12 5.63
N VAL A 424 21.12 -22.46 6.38
CA VAL A 424 20.38 -21.51 7.20
C VAL A 424 20.64 -21.82 8.66
N HIS A 425 21.12 -20.83 9.42
CA HIS A 425 21.24 -20.93 10.87
C HIS A 425 20.02 -20.25 11.50
N ILE A 426 19.17 -21.01 12.16
CA ILE A 426 18.08 -20.48 12.97
C ILE A 426 18.58 -20.35 14.40
N ILE A 427 18.64 -19.11 14.89
CA ILE A 427 19.09 -18.77 16.23
C ILE A 427 17.89 -18.27 17.03
N GLU A 428 17.57 -18.95 18.12
CA GLU A 428 16.56 -18.50 19.09
C GLU A 428 17.24 -17.71 20.20
N CYS A 429 16.71 -16.53 20.52
CA CYS A 429 17.36 -15.60 21.42
C CYS A 429 16.37 -14.72 22.19
N ASP A 430 16.75 -14.34 23.41
CA ASP A 430 16.07 -13.39 24.28
C ASP A 430 17.07 -12.36 24.87
N ASP A 431 17.49 -12.53 26.13
CA ASP A 431 18.62 -11.79 26.73
C ASP A 431 19.97 -12.46 26.41
N ARG A 432 19.91 -13.66 25.82
CA ARG A 432 21.03 -14.49 25.40
C ARG A 432 20.61 -15.39 24.24
N VAL A 433 21.60 -16.02 23.61
CA VAL A 433 21.33 -17.10 22.65
C VAL A 433 20.88 -18.34 23.41
N GLN A 434 19.69 -18.84 23.09
CA GLN A 434 19.08 -20.02 23.71
C GLN A 434 19.35 -21.28 22.89
N ARG A 435 19.26 -21.18 21.56
CA ARG A 435 19.41 -22.31 20.65
C ARG A 435 19.97 -21.86 19.30
N ASP A 436 20.79 -22.71 18.69
CA ASP A 436 21.24 -22.60 17.30
C ASP A 436 20.91 -23.92 16.59
N VAL A 437 20.28 -23.81 15.43
CA VAL A 437 19.89 -24.94 14.59
C VAL A 437 20.36 -24.67 13.17
N THR A 438 21.22 -25.54 12.65
CA THR A 438 21.68 -25.47 11.26
C THR A 438 20.78 -26.34 10.38
N LEU A 439 20.17 -25.72 9.38
CA LEU A 439 19.33 -26.37 8.37
C LEU A 439 20.02 -26.27 7.01
N GLN A 440 19.95 -27.35 6.22
CA GLN A 440 20.62 -27.41 4.91
C GLN A 440 19.64 -27.53 3.74
N LYS A 441 18.36 -27.76 4.04
CA LYS A 441 17.30 -27.97 3.05
C LYS A 441 16.06 -27.13 3.38
N PRO A 442 15.34 -26.64 2.37
CA PRO A 442 14.08 -25.92 2.59
C PRO A 442 13.03 -26.74 3.34
N GLU A 443 12.94 -28.04 3.08
CA GLU A 443 11.97 -28.93 3.73
C GLU A 443 12.21 -29.02 5.25
N GLU A 444 13.46 -28.93 5.69
CA GLU A 444 13.81 -28.94 7.12
C GLU A 444 13.32 -27.66 7.85
N ILE A 445 13.11 -26.56 7.11
CA ILE A 445 12.56 -25.31 7.66
C ILE A 445 11.06 -25.44 7.92
N GLU A 446 10.31 -26.06 7.00
CA GLU A 446 8.87 -26.34 7.17
C GLU A 446 8.65 -27.29 8.37
N GLU A 447 9.41 -28.38 8.43
CA GLU A 447 9.34 -29.33 9.57
C GLU A 447 9.69 -28.66 10.91
N TYR A 448 10.64 -27.73 10.89
CA TYR A 448 10.99 -26.95 12.08
C TYR A 448 9.89 -25.98 12.48
N ALA A 449 9.25 -25.31 11.52
CA ALA A 449 8.15 -24.39 11.75
C ALA A 449 6.92 -25.10 12.32
N GLU A 450 6.62 -26.33 11.87
CA GLU A 450 5.53 -27.16 12.41
C GLU A 450 5.78 -27.59 13.86
N ASN A 451 7.02 -27.95 14.19
CA ASN A 451 7.42 -28.43 15.52
C ASN A 451 7.96 -27.32 16.43
N PHE A 452 7.82 -26.05 16.03
CA PHE A 452 8.36 -24.93 16.76
C PHE A 452 7.71 -24.83 18.14
N GLN A 453 8.54 -24.87 19.19
CA GLN A 453 8.11 -24.67 20.57
C GLN A 453 8.92 -23.52 21.14
N MET A 454 8.23 -22.43 21.48
CA MET A 454 8.87 -21.26 22.06
C MET A 454 9.49 -21.62 23.42
N ARG A 455 10.81 -21.46 23.53
CA ARG A 455 11.58 -21.60 24.77
C ARG A 455 12.28 -20.27 25.05
N GLY A 456 11.83 -19.57 26.08
CA GLY A 456 12.27 -18.21 26.39
C GLY A 456 11.34 -17.55 27.42
N GLY A 457 11.38 -16.22 27.51
CA GLY A 457 10.47 -15.42 28.36
C GLY A 457 11.15 -14.40 29.27
N TYR A 458 12.43 -14.09 29.06
CA TYR A 458 13.15 -13.02 29.76
C TYR A 458 13.19 -11.74 28.91
N GLY A 459 13.95 -10.72 29.35
CA GLY A 459 14.06 -9.45 28.64
C GLY A 459 14.75 -9.59 27.28
N THR A 460 14.77 -8.50 26.50
CA THR A 460 15.24 -8.52 25.11
C THR A 460 16.55 -7.72 24.96
N ASP A 461 17.61 -8.38 24.52
CA ASP A 461 18.87 -7.75 24.10
C ASP A 461 19.30 -8.35 22.76
N PHE A 462 19.43 -7.51 21.72
CA PHE A 462 19.76 -8.00 20.38
C PHE A 462 21.26 -8.28 20.23
N ARG A 463 22.12 -7.63 21.03
CA ARG A 463 23.59 -7.68 20.88
C ARG A 463 24.21 -9.08 21.02
N PRO A 464 23.77 -9.96 21.95
CA PRO A 464 24.34 -11.30 22.12
C PRO A 464 24.30 -12.14 20.84
N VAL A 465 23.29 -11.96 19.99
CA VAL A 465 23.18 -12.67 18.71
C VAL A 465 24.28 -12.23 17.76
N PHE A 466 24.54 -10.93 17.64
CA PHE A 466 25.61 -10.41 16.79
C PHE A 466 26.98 -10.89 17.27
N GLU A 467 27.22 -10.94 18.59
CA GLU A 467 28.45 -11.50 19.14
C GLU A 467 28.61 -12.98 18.81
N PHE A 468 27.55 -13.77 18.94
CA PHE A 468 27.55 -15.20 18.63
C PHE A 468 27.80 -15.47 17.14
N VAL A 469 27.18 -14.70 16.25
CA VAL A 469 27.42 -14.78 14.81
C VAL A 469 28.88 -14.49 14.48
N GLU A 470 29.49 -13.48 15.10
CA GLU A 470 30.91 -13.19 14.92
C GLU A 470 31.82 -14.32 15.43
N GLU A 471 31.44 -15.03 16.49
CA GLU A 471 32.15 -16.24 16.91
C GLU A 471 32.04 -17.38 15.88
N LEU A 472 30.86 -17.61 15.31
CA LEU A 472 30.66 -18.61 14.25
C LEU A 472 31.48 -18.28 12.99
N ARG A 473 31.57 -16.99 12.63
CA ARG A 473 32.45 -16.50 11.54
C ARG A 473 33.92 -16.79 11.84
N LYS A 474 34.39 -16.54 13.06
CA LYS A 474 35.78 -16.83 13.49
C LYS A 474 36.09 -18.33 13.45
N LYS A 475 35.12 -19.19 13.81
CA LYS A 475 35.23 -20.66 13.74
C LYS A 475 35.15 -21.21 12.31
N ARG A 476 34.88 -20.36 11.30
CA ARG A 476 34.66 -20.72 9.89
C ARG A 476 33.45 -21.64 9.68
N GLU A 477 32.45 -21.55 10.55
CA GLU A 477 31.18 -22.26 10.39
C GLU A 477 30.22 -21.49 9.46
N LEU A 478 30.41 -20.16 9.37
CA LEU A 478 29.74 -19.22 8.47
C LEU A 478 30.75 -18.52 7.53
N PRO A 479 31.48 -19.26 6.67
CA PRO A 479 32.52 -18.68 5.82
C PRO A 479 31.96 -17.71 4.76
N GLU A 480 30.70 -17.86 4.36
CA GLU A 480 30.11 -17.11 3.24
C GLU A 480 28.91 -16.26 3.64
N MET A 481 28.74 -15.93 4.94
CA MET A 481 27.61 -15.14 5.41
C MET A 481 27.53 -13.77 4.73
N LYS A 482 26.37 -13.48 4.13
CA LYS A 482 26.05 -12.16 3.53
C LYS A 482 24.85 -11.47 4.15
N GLY A 483 23.97 -12.23 4.79
CA GLY A 483 22.69 -11.70 5.28
C GLY A 483 22.33 -12.23 6.65
N MET A 484 21.75 -11.34 7.47
CA MET A 484 21.07 -11.70 8.70
C MET A 484 19.65 -11.15 8.69
N LEU A 485 18.69 -12.02 9.01
CA LEU A 485 17.31 -11.67 9.30
C LEU A 485 17.09 -11.77 10.80
N TYR A 486 16.48 -10.76 11.41
CA TYR A 486 16.15 -10.76 12.83
C TYR A 486 14.67 -10.49 13.01
N PHE A 487 13.90 -11.52 13.36
CA PHE A 487 12.47 -11.37 13.66
C PHE A 487 12.27 -10.90 15.10
N THR A 488 11.66 -9.73 15.29
CA THR A 488 11.43 -9.11 16.61
C THR A 488 10.26 -8.13 16.58
N ASP A 489 9.80 -7.73 17.77
CA ASP A 489 8.88 -6.62 17.98
C ASP A 489 9.60 -5.26 18.14
N GLY A 490 10.93 -5.27 18.19
CA GLY A 490 11.79 -4.07 18.24
C GLY A 490 11.98 -3.44 19.62
N TYR A 491 11.44 -4.05 20.68
CA TYR A 491 11.67 -3.59 22.05
C TYR A 491 12.95 -4.20 22.61
N GLY A 492 14.11 -3.61 22.34
CA GLY A 492 15.38 -4.10 22.86
C GLY A 492 16.56 -3.16 22.63
N GLN A 493 17.73 -3.52 23.15
CA GLN A 493 18.96 -2.79 22.88
C GLN A 493 19.57 -3.22 21.55
N TYR A 494 19.64 -2.29 20.61
CA TYR A 494 20.25 -2.50 19.30
C TYR A 494 21.78 -2.39 19.35
N PRO A 495 22.50 -3.10 18.47
CA PRO A 495 23.93 -2.90 18.28
C PRO A 495 24.23 -1.51 17.71
N GLU A 496 25.19 -0.80 18.32
CA GLU A 496 25.64 0.52 17.84
C GLU A 496 26.52 0.40 16.58
N LYS A 497 27.23 -0.72 16.42
CA LYS A 497 28.21 -0.92 15.35
C LYS A 497 27.58 -1.62 14.16
N GLN A 498 27.76 -1.03 12.97
CA GLN A 498 27.38 -1.63 11.70
C GLN A 498 28.08 -2.97 11.45
N THR A 499 27.33 -3.95 10.92
CA THR A 499 27.83 -5.27 10.52
C THR A 499 28.48 -5.25 9.14
N ASP A 500 29.39 -6.20 8.88
CA ASP A 500 30.01 -6.38 7.56
C ASP A 500 29.10 -7.10 6.54
N TYR A 501 27.95 -7.58 7.01
CA TYR A 501 26.91 -8.27 6.25
C TYR A 501 25.61 -7.47 6.31
N ASP A 502 24.72 -7.69 5.36
CA ASP A 502 23.42 -7.03 5.31
C ASP A 502 22.54 -7.53 6.45
N THR A 503 22.10 -6.62 7.32
CA THR A 503 21.21 -6.96 8.44
C THR A 503 19.85 -6.35 8.21
N ALA A 504 18.80 -7.16 8.37
CA ALA A 504 17.43 -6.73 8.32
C ALA A 504 16.66 -7.18 9.57
N PHE A 505 15.99 -6.23 10.22
CA PHE A 505 15.01 -6.50 11.26
C PHE A 505 13.64 -6.68 10.62
N VAL A 506 13.01 -7.81 10.91
CA VAL A 506 11.70 -8.22 10.38
C VAL A 506 10.67 -8.03 11.48
N PHE A 507 9.62 -7.28 11.16
CA PHE A 507 8.54 -6.97 12.08
C PHE A 507 7.21 -7.53 11.55
N ASP A 508 6.36 -8.00 12.45
CA ASP A 508 4.96 -8.32 12.11
C ASP A 508 4.10 -7.05 12.22
N PRO A 509 3.57 -6.49 11.11
CA PRO A 509 2.77 -5.26 11.13
C PRO A 509 1.52 -5.37 12.02
N MET A 510 1.03 -6.58 12.27
CA MET A 510 -0.11 -6.86 13.16
C MET A 510 0.28 -6.91 14.64
N GLY A 511 1.58 -6.84 14.96
CA GLY A 511 2.12 -6.80 16.30
C GLY A 511 2.18 -5.40 16.93
N ASP A 512 2.80 -5.33 18.10
CA ASP A 512 3.26 -4.08 18.72
C ASP A 512 4.71 -3.89 18.36
N ILE A 513 5.00 -2.91 17.53
CA ILE A 513 6.34 -2.75 16.99
C ILE A 513 6.92 -1.42 17.46
N ASN A 514 8.12 -1.47 18.02
CA ASN A 514 8.98 -0.32 18.16
C ASN A 514 10.11 -0.36 17.10
N ASP A 515 9.87 0.30 15.97
CA ASP A 515 10.83 0.42 14.88
C ASP A 515 11.65 1.70 14.93
N LYS A 516 11.47 2.55 15.95
CA LYS A 516 12.12 3.88 16.02
C LYS A 516 13.59 3.79 16.39
N ASP A 517 13.94 2.84 17.26
CA ASP A 517 15.29 2.69 17.81
C ASP A 517 16.22 1.83 16.92
N VAL A 518 15.70 1.30 15.81
CA VAL A 518 16.47 0.53 14.84
C VAL A 518 17.56 1.43 14.21
N PRO A 519 18.83 1.01 14.22
CA PRO A 519 19.92 1.79 13.64
C PRO A 519 19.74 2.06 12.14
N ASP A 520 20.19 3.24 11.67
CA ASP A 520 20.09 3.67 10.27
C ASP A 520 20.78 2.74 9.26
N TRP A 521 21.77 1.96 9.71
CA TRP A 521 22.50 1.02 8.87
C TRP A 521 21.78 -0.33 8.68
N ALA A 522 20.77 -0.63 9.50
CA ALA A 522 20.00 -1.86 9.40
C ALA A 522 18.71 -1.63 8.60
N MET A 523 18.33 -2.60 7.77
CA MET A 523 17.09 -2.56 7.00
C MET A 523 15.89 -2.92 7.87
N LYS A 524 14.74 -2.27 7.62
CA LYS A 524 13.46 -2.58 8.25
C LYS A 524 12.60 -3.33 7.23
N LEU A 525 12.24 -4.56 7.54
CA LEU A 525 11.33 -5.39 6.74
C LEU A 525 10.05 -5.62 7.53
N TYR A 526 8.93 -5.68 6.84
CA TYR A 526 7.64 -5.99 7.44
C TYR A 526 7.07 -7.20 6.69
N LEU A 527 6.49 -8.15 7.41
CA LEU A 527 5.88 -9.33 6.79
C LEU A 527 4.63 -8.90 6.03
N LYS A 528 4.51 -9.35 4.78
CA LYS A 528 3.30 -9.15 3.99
C LYS A 528 2.27 -10.20 4.38
N GLU A 529 0.99 -9.86 4.19
CA GLU A 529 -0.11 -10.77 4.54
C GLU A 529 -0.07 -12.11 3.79
#